data_AF-Q2INN5-F1
#
_entry.id   AF-Q2INN5-F1
#
_cell.length_a   1.000
_cell.length_b   1.000
_cell.length_c   1.000
_cell.angle_alpha   90.00
_cell.angle_beta   90.00
_cell.angle_gamma   90.00
#
_symmetry.space_group_name_H-M   'P 1'
#
loop_
_entity.id
_entity.type
_entity.pdbx_description
1 polymer ?
#
loop_
_entity_poly.entity_id
_entity_poly.type
_entity_poly.pdbx_seq_one_letter_code
_entity_poly.pdbx_strand_id
1 'polypeptide(L)'
;MADRSPSARTSLAKPARRAPNNVQRLREEQLLTKAELARKAGVSPLTVTRIEHGLECRVDTKRKIILALGLTPSDRRKVFGPSPGGRLS
;
A
#
# COMPACT_ATOMS: atom_id res chain seq x y z
N MET A 1 16.09 31.89 -32.48
CA MET A 1 16.45 30.48 -32.26
C MET A 1 17.27 30.36 -30.98
N ALA A 2 16.61 30.16 -29.84
CA ALA A 2 17.19 29.62 -28.60
C ALA A 2 16.10 29.58 -27.51
N ASP A 3 15.47 28.43 -27.30
CA ASP A 3 15.08 28.05 -25.93
C ASP A 3 15.06 26.52 -25.77
N ARG A 4 16.16 26.07 -25.16
CA ARG A 4 16.32 25.02 -24.14
C ARG A 4 15.31 23.87 -24.10
N SER A 5 15.86 22.69 -24.33
CA SER A 5 15.29 21.36 -24.03
C SER A 5 14.66 21.26 -22.65
N PRO A 6 13.51 20.58 -22.48
CA PRO A 6 13.12 20.08 -21.18
C PRO A 6 13.82 18.74 -20.91
N SER A 7 14.79 18.82 -20.00
CA SER A 7 15.35 17.79 -19.12
C SER A 7 14.71 16.39 -19.20
N ALA A 8 15.49 15.46 -19.73
CA ALA A 8 15.49 14.10 -19.23
C ALA A 8 15.90 14.11 -17.75
N ARG A 9 15.08 13.54 -16.87
CA ARG A 9 15.45 12.81 -15.64
C ARG A 9 14.21 12.46 -14.82
N THR A 10 13.91 11.16 -14.73
CA THR A 10 13.94 10.43 -13.45
C THR A 10 13.72 8.94 -13.72
N SER A 11 14.86 8.24 -13.74
CA SER A 11 15.09 6.85 -13.31
C SER A 11 13.93 5.85 -13.35
N LEU A 12 14.12 4.82 -14.19
CA LEU A 12 13.54 3.49 -14.05
C LEU A 12 13.79 2.97 -12.63
N ALA A 13 12.81 3.15 -11.74
CA ALA A 13 12.85 2.59 -10.40
C ALA A 13 12.86 1.06 -10.53
N LYS A 14 13.95 0.44 -10.06
CA LYS A 14 14.09 -1.01 -9.83
C LYS A 14 12.76 -1.54 -9.28
N PRO A 15 12.16 -2.62 -9.83
CA PRO A 15 10.86 -3.08 -9.36
C PRO A 15 11.00 -3.39 -7.86
N ALA A 16 10.42 -2.51 -7.05
CA ALA A 16 10.36 -2.70 -5.61
C ALA A 16 9.74 -4.07 -5.39
N ARG A 17 10.39 -4.92 -4.59
CA ARG A 17 9.91 -6.27 -4.28
C ARG A 17 8.45 -6.14 -3.81
N ARG A 18 7.51 -6.51 -4.68
CA ARG A 18 6.09 -6.44 -4.38
C ARG A 18 5.81 -7.54 -3.37
N ALA A 19 5.48 -7.16 -2.14
CA ALA A 19 5.08 -8.13 -1.14
C ALA A 19 3.64 -8.58 -1.44
N PRO A 20 3.36 -9.89 -1.51
CA PRO A 20 1.99 -10.37 -1.61
C PRO A 20 1.21 -9.89 -0.38
N ASN A 21 0.02 -9.34 -0.60
CA ASN A 21 -0.87 -8.85 0.45
C ASN A 21 -2.33 -9.14 0.07
N ASN A 22 -3.23 -9.10 1.05
CA ASN A 22 -4.65 -9.40 0.86
C ASN A 22 -5.53 -8.14 0.92
N VAL A 23 -4.93 -6.93 0.88
CA VAL A 23 -5.67 -5.68 1.09
C VAL A 23 -6.76 -5.49 0.04
N GLN A 24 -6.42 -5.73 -1.23
CA GLN A 24 -7.38 -5.62 -2.32
C GLN A 24 -8.56 -6.59 -2.14
N ARG A 25 -8.26 -7.86 -1.87
CA ARG A 25 -9.26 -8.89 -1.66
C ARG A 25 -10.17 -8.57 -0.48
N LEU A 26 -9.61 -8.21 0.68
CA LEU A 26 -10.38 -7.86 1.88
C LEU A 26 -11.24 -6.61 1.68
N ARG A 27 -10.77 -5.65 0.88
CA ARG A 27 -11.54 -4.48 0.49
C ARG A 27 -12.74 -4.87 -0.37
N GLU A 28 -12.53 -5.71 -1.38
CA GLU A 28 -13.57 -6.15 -2.32
C GLU A 28 -14.60 -7.08 -1.65
N GLU A 29 -14.19 -7.91 -0.69
CA GLU A 29 -15.09 -8.70 0.16
C GLU A 29 -16.07 -7.82 0.97
N GLN A 30 -15.70 -6.57 1.26
CA GLN A 30 -16.55 -5.58 1.93
C GLN A 30 -17.27 -4.62 0.97
N LEU A 31 -17.20 -4.87 -0.35
CA LEU A 31 -17.76 -4.03 -1.40
C LEU A 31 -17.28 -2.57 -1.35
N LEU A 32 -16.06 -2.34 -0.86
CA LEU A 32 -15.48 -1.00 -0.77
C LEU A 32 -14.67 -0.67 -2.02
N THR A 33 -14.80 0.55 -2.52
CA THR A 33 -13.88 1.13 -3.49
C THR A 33 -12.56 1.55 -2.82
N LYS A 34 -11.48 1.74 -3.60
CA LYS A 34 -10.19 2.24 -3.09
C LYS A 34 -10.34 3.56 -2.34
N ALA A 35 -11.19 4.45 -2.83
CA ALA A 35 -11.47 5.75 -2.22
C ALA A 35 -12.20 5.60 -0.88
N GLU A 36 -13.13 4.65 -0.75
CA GLU A 36 -13.84 4.40 0.49
C GLU A 36 -12.95 3.82 1.57
N LEU A 37 -12.11 2.84 1.23
CA LEU A 37 -11.10 2.33 2.16
C LEU A 37 -10.15 3.44 2.62
N ALA A 38 -9.71 4.30 1.68
CA ALA A 38 -8.84 5.42 1.98
C ALA A 38 -9.48 6.42 2.96
N ARG A 39 -10.76 6.78 2.72
CA ARG A 39 -11.55 7.64 3.60
C ARG A 39 -11.70 7.02 4.99
N LYS A 40 -12.09 5.74 5.08
CA LYS A 40 -12.20 5.03 6.37
C LYS A 40 -10.88 4.97 7.14
N ALA A 41 -9.77 4.79 6.43
CA ALA A 41 -8.44 4.72 7.05
C ALA A 41 -7.79 6.09 7.31
N GLY A 42 -8.38 7.20 6.83
CA GLY A 42 -7.77 8.52 6.94
C GLY A 42 -6.45 8.64 6.17
N VAL A 43 -6.38 8.07 4.96
CA VAL A 43 -5.20 8.11 4.09
C VAL A 43 -5.57 8.55 2.67
N SER A 44 -4.56 8.86 1.85
CA SER A 44 -4.78 9.18 0.44
C SER A 44 -5.20 7.93 -0.37
N PRO A 45 -6.13 8.04 -1.34
CA PRO A 45 -6.44 6.96 -2.28
C PRO A 45 -5.21 6.42 -3.02
N LEU A 46 -4.21 7.26 -3.30
CA LEU A 46 -2.95 6.85 -3.91
C LEU A 46 -2.17 5.89 -3.00
N THR A 47 -2.22 6.11 -1.69
CA THR A 47 -1.58 5.23 -0.70
C THR A 47 -2.21 3.84 -0.70
N VAL A 48 -3.54 3.76 -0.79
CA VAL A 48 -4.25 2.47 -0.90
C VAL A 48 -3.82 1.72 -2.17
N THR A 49 -3.83 2.38 -3.32
CA THR A 49 -3.38 1.78 -4.59
C THR A 49 -1.96 1.22 -4.48
N ARG A 50 -1.02 1.99 -3.90
CA ARG A 50 0.36 1.53 -3.70
C ARG A 50 0.43 0.29 -2.80
N ILE A 51 -0.32 0.29 -1.70
CA ILE A 51 -0.36 -0.80 -0.74
C ILE A 51 -0.92 -2.07 -1.38
N GLU A 52 -2.01 -1.97 -2.16
CA GLU A 52 -2.57 -3.12 -2.89
C GLU A 52 -1.55 -3.73 -3.87
N HIS A 53 -0.74 -2.88 -4.53
CA HIS A 53 0.37 -3.33 -5.37
C HIS A 53 1.58 -3.88 -4.61
N GLY A 54 1.51 -3.98 -3.27
CA GLY A 54 2.55 -4.60 -2.44
C GLY A 54 3.72 -3.67 -2.13
N LEU A 55 3.55 -2.36 -2.28
CA LEU A 55 4.55 -1.38 -1.86
C LEU A 55 4.56 -1.20 -0.35
N GLU A 56 5.74 -0.97 0.21
CA GLU A 56 5.88 -0.74 1.64
C GLU A 56 5.24 0.59 2.06
N CYS A 57 4.70 0.59 3.27
CA CYS A 57 4.10 1.75 3.91
C CYS A 57 4.46 1.78 5.40
N ARG A 58 4.26 2.94 6.02
CA ARG A 58 4.52 3.16 7.44
C ARG A 58 3.67 2.24 8.32
N VAL A 59 4.18 1.86 9.49
CA VAL A 59 3.47 1.00 10.45
C VAL A 59 2.13 1.63 10.87
N ASP A 60 2.12 2.95 11.08
CA ASP A 60 0.89 3.72 11.34
C ASP A 60 -0.18 3.51 10.24
N THR A 61 0.23 3.60 8.98
CA THR A 61 -0.66 3.36 7.83
C THR A 61 -1.18 1.92 7.79
N LYS A 62 -0.32 0.94 8.08
CA LYS A 62 -0.76 -0.46 8.18
C LYS A 62 -1.83 -0.63 9.26
N ARG A 63 -1.65 -0.01 10.42
CA ARG A 63 -2.62 -0.04 11.53
C ARG A 63 -3.95 0.59 11.12
N LYS A 64 -3.92 1.76 10.47
CA LYS A 64 -5.12 2.45 9.96
C LYS A 64 -5.89 1.59 8.96
N ILE A 65 -5.22 0.94 8.01
CA ILE A 65 -5.85 0.06 7.03
C ILE A 65 -6.48 -1.16 7.70
N ILE A 66 -5.78 -1.79 8.65
CA ILE A 66 -6.32 -2.95 9.40
C ILE A 66 -7.61 -2.56 10.13
N LEU A 67 -7.60 -1.43 10.84
CA LEU A 67 -8.79 -0.94 11.56
C LEU A 67 -9.92 -0.55 10.61
N ALA A 68 -9.61 0.05 9.46
CA ALA A 68 -10.60 0.43 8.44
C ALA A 68 -11.28 -0.78 7.78
N LEU A 69 -10.60 -1.94 7.76
CA LEU A 69 -11.15 -3.23 7.34
C LEU A 69 -11.92 -3.93 8.47
N GLY A 70 -12.08 -3.32 9.64
CA GLY A 70 -12.77 -3.92 10.79
C GLY A 70 -12.01 -5.05 11.46
N LEU A 71 -10.67 -5.09 11.28
CA LEU A 71 -9.79 -6.10 11.86
C LEU A 71 -8.98 -5.52 13.02
N THR A 72 -8.31 -6.39 13.77
CA THR A 72 -7.44 -5.99 14.88
C THR A 72 -5.97 -5.88 14.43
N PRO A 73 -5.12 -5.06 15.06
CA PRO A 73 -3.69 -4.97 14.71
C PRO A 73 -2.96 -6.32 14.71
N SER A 74 -3.45 -7.29 15.49
CA SER A 74 -2.97 -8.67 15.54
C SER A 74 -3.16 -9.42 14.21
N ASP A 75 -4.19 -9.06 13.43
CA ASP A 75 -4.48 -9.61 12.10
C ASP A 75 -3.53 -9.08 11.01
N ARG A 76 -2.47 -8.36 11.37
CA ARG A 76 -1.50 -7.81 10.41
C ARG A 76 -1.02 -8.85 9.39
N ARG A 77 -0.72 -10.09 9.82
CA ARG A 77 -0.27 -11.15 8.91
C ARG A 77 -1.35 -11.57 7.92
N LYS A 78 -2.62 -11.57 8.32
CA LYS A 78 -3.76 -11.84 7.45
C LYS A 78 -3.91 -10.76 6.36
N VAL A 79 -3.66 -9.49 6.71
CA VAL A 79 -3.81 -8.36 5.79
C VAL A 79 -2.60 -8.17 4.88
N PHE A 80 -1.37 -8.21 5.43
CA PHE A 80 -0.13 -7.84 4.73
C PHE A 80 0.85 -9.00 4.49
N GLY A 81 0.49 -10.23 4.85
CA GLY A 81 1.35 -11.40 4.71
C GLY A 81 2.53 -11.44 5.69
N PRO A 82 3.41 -12.45 5.57
CA PRO A 82 4.68 -12.47 6.28
C PRO A 82 5.54 -11.29 5.81
N SER A 83 6.03 -10.49 6.76
CA SER A 83 6.77 -9.26 6.47
C SER A 83 7.98 -9.55 5.57
N PRO A 84 8.25 -8.79 4.49
CA PRO A 84 9.36 -9.03 3.56
C PRO A 84 10.77 -8.79 4.15
N GLY A 85 10.90 -8.70 5.48
CA GLY A 85 12.16 -8.42 6.19
C GLY A 85 12.29 -9.10 7.54
N GLY A 86 11.45 -10.10 7.85
CA GLY A 86 11.67 -10.92 9.04
C GLY A 86 12.77 -11.93 8.77
N ARG A 87 14.02 -11.59 9.11
CA ARG A 87 15.05 -12.61 9.35
C ARG A 87 14.51 -13.50 10.47
N LEU A 88 14.19 -14.75 10.14
CA LEU A 88 13.98 -15.79 11.15
C LEU A 88 15.29 -15.87 11.95
N SER A 89 15.23 -15.52 13.23
CA SER A 89 16.24 -15.93 14.21
C SER A 89 15.92 -17.35 14.67
#